data_AF-A0A2K0TPG7-F1
#
_entry.id   AF-A0A2K0TPG7-F1
#
_cell.length_a   1.000
_cell.length_b   1.000
_cell.length_c   1.000
_cell.angle_alpha   90.00
_cell.angle_beta   90.00
_cell.angle_gamma   90.00
#
_symmetry.space_group_name_H-M   'P 1'
#
loop_
_entity.id
_entity.type
_entity.pdbx_description
1 polymer ?
#
loop_
_entity_poly.entity_id
_entity_poly.type
_entity_poly.pdbx_seq_one_letter_code
_entity_poly.pdbx_strand_id
1 'polypeptide(L)'
;MSKSTMAPYIVSINNQSNIKQAYAIFAAAPTIKRNGDSTVDVVTRIITSVRGVASPQGQASFMLSKKLFATCGVYNVEADLSPQYQHRKRIGTGIEVVDQRPVNLGCSDERGGLVPGTTLRIECSDGTPVFTKEEITPSGVTGSFSILTGRDFSVKEARHNQYLVGFCSSIRQNIGPYATFVPEPGQEY
;
A
#
# COMPACT_ATOMS: atom_id res chain seq x y z
N MET A 1 -6.59 -1.23 -30.77
CA MET A 1 -6.78 -1.53 -29.34
C MET A 1 -7.06 -0.22 -28.60
N SER A 2 -8.31 0.00 -28.18
CA SER A 2 -8.69 1.18 -27.40
C SER A 2 -8.09 1.06 -25.99
N LYS A 3 -7.18 1.96 -25.61
CA LYS A 3 -6.75 2.12 -24.22
C LYS A 3 -7.96 2.66 -23.44
N SER A 4 -8.71 1.77 -22.78
CA SER A 4 -9.70 2.19 -21.79
C SER A 4 -8.96 2.92 -20.66
N THR A 5 -8.97 4.25 -20.71
CA THR A 5 -8.49 5.09 -19.61
C THR A 5 -9.50 4.98 -18.49
N MET A 6 -9.22 4.14 -17.49
CA MET A 6 -10.01 4.09 -16.25
C MET A 6 -10.12 5.49 -15.67
N ALA A 7 -11.34 6.03 -15.63
CA ALA A 7 -11.62 7.32 -15.00
C ALA A 7 -11.32 7.22 -13.49
N PRO A 8 -10.62 8.21 -12.89
CA PRO A 8 -10.36 8.23 -11.46
C PRO A 8 -11.65 8.45 -10.67
N TYR A 9 -11.63 8.10 -9.37
CA TYR A 9 -12.66 8.55 -8.43
C TYR A 9 -12.30 9.96 -7.93
N ILE A 10 -13.30 10.84 -7.85
CA ILE A 10 -13.15 12.19 -7.31
C ILE A 10 -14.06 12.32 -6.10
N VAL A 11 -13.48 12.70 -4.96
CA VAL A 11 -14.21 13.05 -3.74
C VAL A 11 -14.03 14.55 -3.51
N SER A 12 -15.13 15.30 -3.47
CA SER A 12 -15.11 16.74 -3.23
C SER A 12 -15.82 17.07 -1.92
N ILE A 13 -15.20 17.93 -1.11
CA ILE A 13 -15.75 18.42 0.16
C ILE A 13 -15.78 19.95 0.10
N ASN A 14 -16.97 20.53 0.23
CA ASN A 14 -17.14 21.98 0.33
C ASN A 14 -17.05 22.39 1.80
N ASN A 15 -16.12 23.27 2.14
CA ASN A 15 -15.99 23.82 3.48
C ASN A 15 -17.01 24.93 3.69
N GLN A 16 -18.21 24.57 4.14
CA GLN A 16 -19.27 25.50 4.53
C GLN A 16 -19.18 25.97 5.99
N SER A 17 -18.09 25.64 6.70
CA SER A 17 -17.88 26.15 8.04
C SER A 17 -17.41 27.61 8.00
N ASN A 18 -17.45 28.29 9.15
CA ASN A 18 -17.01 29.69 9.28
C ASN A 18 -15.49 29.84 9.51
N ILE A 19 -14.72 28.75 9.43
CA ILE A 19 -13.27 28.75 9.63
C ILE A 19 -12.56 27.90 8.57
N LYS A 20 -11.26 28.12 8.38
CA LYS A 20 -10.45 27.25 7.53
C LYS A 20 -10.43 25.83 8.11
N GLN A 21 -10.49 24.83 7.22
CA GLN A 21 -10.48 23.42 7.60
C GLN A 21 -9.33 22.64 6.96
N ALA A 22 -9.06 21.47 7.52
CA ALA A 22 -8.18 20.46 6.92
C ALA A 22 -8.94 19.13 6.83
N TYR A 23 -8.77 18.44 5.71
CA TYR A 23 -9.42 17.17 5.43
C TYR A 23 -8.37 16.13 5.05
N ALA A 24 -8.56 14.89 5.48
CA ALA A 24 -7.71 13.76 5.13
C ALA A 24 -8.59 12.56 4.76
N ILE A 25 -8.11 11.77 3.79
CA ILE A 25 -8.76 10.53 3.36
C ILE A 25 -7.96 9.35 3.88
N PHE A 26 -8.66 8.38 4.46
CA PHE A 26 -8.13 7.09 4.90
C PHE A 26 -8.98 5.98 4.29
N ALA A 27 -8.36 4.84 3.99
CA ALA A 27 -9.09 3.62 3.66
C ALA A 27 -9.35 2.79 4.93
N ALA A 28 -10.44 2.03 4.92
CA ALA A 28 -10.60 0.91 5.84
C ALA A 28 -9.46 -0.09 5.65
N ALA A 29 -9.10 -0.81 6.71
CA ALA A 29 -8.08 -1.85 6.62
C ALA A 29 -8.53 -2.95 5.65
N PRO A 30 -7.70 -3.30 4.65
CA PRO A 30 -7.98 -4.43 3.78
C PRO A 30 -7.85 -5.74 4.56
N THR A 31 -8.55 -6.77 4.08
CA THR A 31 -8.33 -8.14 4.56
C THR A 31 -7.11 -8.71 3.86
N ILE A 32 -6.04 -8.99 4.61
CA ILE A 32 -4.84 -9.69 4.11
C ILE A 32 -4.82 -11.09 4.71
N LYS A 33 -4.76 -12.12 3.86
CA LYS A 33 -4.84 -13.53 4.28
C LYS A 33 -3.51 -14.24 4.03
N ARG A 34 -2.84 -14.66 5.09
CA ARG A 34 -1.67 -15.53 4.99
C ARG A 34 -2.11 -16.96 4.68
N ASN A 35 -1.71 -17.48 3.52
CA ASN A 35 -2.05 -18.80 2.97
C ASN A 35 -3.54 -19.12 3.02
N GLY A 36 -4.41 -18.11 2.88
CA GLY A 36 -5.87 -18.28 2.88
C GLY A 36 -6.56 -18.32 4.25
N ASP A 37 -5.83 -18.54 5.34
CA ASP A 37 -6.42 -18.91 6.64
C ASP A 37 -6.30 -17.83 7.73
N SER A 38 -5.14 -17.16 7.84
CA SER A 38 -4.87 -16.23 8.95
C SER A 38 -4.90 -14.78 8.50
N THR A 39 -5.59 -13.90 9.23
CA THR A 39 -5.50 -12.45 9.01
C THR A 39 -4.18 -11.89 9.55
N VAL A 40 -3.55 -11.02 8.78
CA VAL A 40 -2.30 -10.34 9.18
C VAL A 40 -2.61 -8.99 9.81
N ASP A 41 -1.81 -8.55 10.78
CA ASP A 41 -1.89 -7.19 11.31
C ASP A 41 -1.52 -6.17 10.23
N VAL A 42 -2.47 -5.28 9.92
CA VAL A 42 -2.31 -4.27 8.87
C VAL A 42 -2.24 -2.87 9.48
N VAL A 43 -1.24 -2.11 9.06
CA VAL A 43 -1.14 -0.68 9.37
C VAL A 43 -1.72 0.11 8.20
N THR A 44 -2.81 0.86 8.44
CA THR A 44 -3.37 1.80 7.47
C THR A 44 -2.84 3.22 7.67
N ARG A 45 -2.80 4.00 6.58
CA ARG A 45 -2.26 5.37 6.55
C ARG A 45 -3.17 6.34 5.83
N ILE A 46 -2.91 7.64 6.04
CA ILE A 46 -3.51 8.71 5.26
C ILE A 46 -3.14 8.51 3.79
N ILE A 47 -4.16 8.43 2.93
CA ILE A 47 -3.99 8.36 1.48
C ILE A 47 -3.56 9.73 0.96
N THR A 48 -4.23 10.77 1.41
CA THR A 48 -3.99 12.15 1.01
C THR A 48 -4.66 13.12 1.98
N SER A 49 -4.18 14.36 2.05
CA SER A 49 -4.78 15.41 2.85
C SER A 49 -4.71 16.76 2.14
N VAL A 50 -5.71 17.60 2.38
CA VAL A 50 -5.74 19.00 1.95
C VAL A 50 -5.90 19.85 3.21
N ARG A 51 -5.02 20.85 3.37
CA ARG A 51 -5.01 21.74 4.53
C ARG A 51 -5.38 23.15 4.12
N GLY A 52 -5.92 23.93 5.05
CA GLY A 52 -6.18 25.35 4.85
C GLY A 52 -7.28 25.64 3.84
N VAL A 53 -8.24 24.73 3.68
CA VAL A 53 -9.39 24.92 2.79
C VAL A 53 -10.16 26.15 3.25
N ALA A 54 -10.26 27.13 2.35
CA ALA A 54 -10.87 28.42 2.65
C ALA A 54 -12.33 28.28 3.15
N SER A 55 -12.77 29.24 3.94
CA SER A 55 -14.16 29.37 4.39
C SER A 55 -14.81 30.58 3.72
N PRO A 56 -16.14 30.58 3.50
CA PRO A 56 -17.10 29.46 3.64
C PRO A 56 -17.34 28.73 2.31
N GLN A 57 -16.49 28.96 1.31
CA GLN A 57 -16.69 28.51 -0.07
C GLN A 57 -15.49 27.72 -0.63
N GLY A 58 -14.47 27.43 0.20
CA GLY A 58 -13.36 26.61 -0.24
C GLY A 58 -13.79 25.17 -0.50
N GLN A 59 -13.11 24.50 -1.43
CA GLN A 59 -13.36 23.10 -1.74
C GLN A 59 -12.05 22.30 -1.62
N ALA A 60 -12.10 21.16 -0.93
CA ALA A 60 -11.09 20.11 -1.05
C ALA A 60 -11.51 19.14 -2.15
N SER A 61 -10.57 18.75 -3.01
CA SER A 61 -10.79 17.70 -4.00
C SER A 61 -9.70 16.63 -3.88
N PHE A 62 -10.13 15.38 -3.82
CA PHE A 62 -9.27 14.20 -3.74
C PHE A 62 -9.50 13.35 -4.98
N MET A 63 -8.43 13.07 -5.71
CA MET A 63 -8.45 12.21 -6.89
C MET A 63 -7.75 10.89 -6.57
N LEU A 64 -8.47 9.77 -6.71
CA LEU A 64 -7.99 8.43 -6.44
C LEU A 64 -7.95 7.63 -7.75
N SER A 65 -6.80 7.03 -8.07
CA SER A 65 -6.71 6.13 -9.22
C SER A 65 -7.51 4.86 -8.94
N LYS A 66 -8.04 4.26 -10.02
CA LYS A 66 -8.56 2.89 -9.98
C LYS A 66 -7.47 1.83 -10.15
N LYS A 67 -6.29 2.23 -10.62
CA LYS A 67 -5.15 1.32 -10.74
C LYS A 67 -4.52 1.10 -9.38
N LEU A 68 -4.31 -0.17 -9.03
CA LEU A 68 -3.61 -0.57 -7.83
C LEU A 68 -2.18 -0.96 -8.16
N PHE A 69 -1.30 -0.73 -7.19
CA PHE A 69 0.09 -1.12 -7.25
C PHE A 69 0.45 -1.83 -5.96
N ALA A 70 1.05 -3.00 -6.07
CA ALA A 70 1.75 -3.64 -4.97
C ALA A 70 3.08 -2.91 -4.75
N THR A 71 3.47 -2.76 -3.49
CA THR A 71 4.70 -2.07 -3.06
C THR A 71 5.44 -2.93 -2.07
N CYS A 72 6.77 -2.94 -2.14
CA CYS A 72 7.61 -3.51 -1.11
C CYS A 72 8.79 -2.59 -0.79
N GLY A 73 9.37 -2.75 0.39
CA GLY A 73 10.49 -1.93 0.84
C GLY A 73 10.73 -2.04 2.33
N VAL A 74 11.15 -0.94 2.95
CA VAL A 74 11.52 -0.91 4.37
C VAL A 74 10.89 0.28 5.09
N TYR A 75 10.58 0.12 6.37
CA TYR A 75 10.28 1.27 7.21
C TYR A 75 11.57 2.02 7.50
N ASN A 76 11.75 3.20 6.90
CA ASN A 76 12.80 4.12 7.28
C ASN A 76 12.33 4.90 8.52
N VAL A 77 12.57 4.34 9.69
CA VAL A 77 12.40 5.05 10.96
C VAL A 77 13.78 5.55 11.36
N GLU A 78 14.12 6.78 10.96
CA GLU A 78 15.23 7.47 11.60
C GLU A 78 14.95 7.53 13.11
N ALA A 79 15.83 6.94 13.90
CA ALA A 79 15.85 7.19 15.32
C ALA A 79 16.33 8.64 15.49
N ASP A 80 15.54 9.49 16.14
CA ASP A 80 16.01 10.80 16.54
C ASP A 80 17.15 10.63 17.55
N LEU A 81 18.39 10.81 17.08
CA LEU A 81 19.61 10.67 17.87
C LEU A 81 19.87 11.91 18.76
N SER A 82 19.01 12.92 18.72
CA SER A 82 19.16 14.11 19.53
C SER A 82 19.14 13.75 21.03
N PRO A 83 20.11 14.21 21.83
CA PRO A 83 20.20 13.88 23.26
C PRO A 83 18.93 14.21 24.06
N GLN A 84 18.12 15.15 23.58
CA GLN A 84 16.89 15.62 24.21
C GLN A 84 15.69 14.67 24.04
N TYR A 85 15.77 13.71 23.12
CA TYR A 85 14.67 12.79 22.78
C TYR A 85 15.02 11.31 22.99
N GLN A 86 16.14 11.00 23.65
CA GLN A 86 16.59 9.63 23.96
C GLN A 86 15.55 8.78 24.74
N HIS A 87 14.56 9.41 25.38
CA HIS A 87 13.47 8.73 26.09
C HIS A 87 12.12 8.75 25.34
N ARG A 88 12.03 9.38 24.16
CA ARG A 88 10.81 9.39 23.34
C ARG A 88 10.92 8.30 22.28
N LYS A 89 9.98 7.35 22.31
CA LYS A 89 9.75 6.38 21.24
C LYS A 89 9.66 7.12 19.89
N ARG A 90 10.61 6.84 19.00
CA ARG A 90 10.55 6.95 17.52
C ARG A 90 9.69 8.11 17.01
N ILE A 91 10.29 9.28 16.77
CA ILE A 91 9.61 10.46 16.25
C ILE A 91 9.71 10.45 14.71
N GLY A 92 8.91 9.61 14.05
CA GLY A 92 8.79 9.59 12.60
C GLY A 92 8.33 8.25 12.03
N THR A 93 7.54 8.28 10.95
CA THR A 93 7.14 7.10 10.19
C THR A 93 7.48 7.29 8.71
N GLY A 94 8.73 7.06 8.33
CA GLY A 94 9.12 6.97 6.92
C GLY A 94 8.82 5.58 6.36
N ILE A 95 8.48 5.52 5.08
CA ILE A 95 8.58 4.29 4.29
C ILE A 95 9.48 4.63 3.12
N GLU A 96 10.46 3.77 2.90
CA GLU A 96 11.20 3.73 1.65
C GLU A 96 10.58 2.63 0.80
N VAL A 97 9.83 3.04 -0.23
CA VAL A 97 9.32 2.11 -1.23
C VAL A 97 10.48 1.78 -2.16
N VAL A 98 10.93 0.53 -2.13
CA VAL A 98 12.07 0.06 -2.90
C VAL A 98 11.62 -0.38 -4.29
N ASP A 99 10.48 -1.08 -4.39
CA ASP A 99 9.90 -1.51 -5.67
C ASP A 99 8.37 -1.41 -5.65
N GLN A 100 7.78 -1.19 -6.83
CA GLN A 100 6.35 -1.04 -7.06
C GLN A 100 5.94 -1.66 -8.40
N ARG A 101 4.89 -2.48 -8.39
CA ARG A 101 4.35 -3.14 -9.60
C ARG A 101 2.84 -2.96 -9.72
N PRO A 102 2.31 -2.71 -10.94
CA PRO A 102 0.87 -2.67 -11.14
C PRO A 102 0.27 -4.05 -10.91
N VAL A 103 -0.93 -4.08 -10.32
CA VAL A 103 -1.68 -5.31 -10.08
C VAL A 103 -3.10 -5.19 -10.59
N ASN A 104 -3.63 -6.31 -11.09
CA ASN A 104 -5.04 -6.48 -11.39
C ASN A 104 -5.67 -7.34 -10.32
N LEU A 105 -6.85 -6.95 -9.85
CA LEU A 105 -7.64 -7.78 -8.95
C LEU A 105 -8.33 -8.89 -9.75
N GLY A 106 -8.51 -10.06 -9.13
CA GLY A 106 -9.33 -11.11 -9.71
C GLY A 106 -10.75 -10.62 -9.95
N CYS A 107 -11.37 -11.07 -11.02
CA CYS A 107 -12.72 -10.67 -11.40
C CYS A 107 -13.46 -11.80 -12.12
N SER A 108 -14.72 -11.56 -12.46
CA SER A 108 -15.45 -12.39 -13.41
C SER A 108 -15.41 -11.74 -14.79
N ASP A 109 -15.23 -12.53 -15.83
CA ASP A 109 -15.41 -12.10 -17.21
C ASP A 109 -16.89 -11.90 -17.55
N GLU A 110 -17.18 -11.45 -18.78
CA GLU A 110 -18.54 -11.19 -19.27
C GLU A 110 -19.44 -12.44 -19.29
N ARG A 111 -18.86 -13.64 -19.24
CA ARG A 111 -19.55 -14.93 -19.23
C ARG A 111 -19.66 -15.53 -17.82
N GLY A 112 -19.19 -14.82 -16.80
CA GLY A 112 -19.13 -15.29 -15.42
C GLY A 112 -17.96 -16.21 -15.11
N GLY A 113 -17.04 -16.41 -16.06
CA GLY A 113 -15.79 -17.15 -15.85
C GLY A 113 -14.86 -16.39 -14.91
N LEU A 114 -14.18 -17.12 -14.01
CA LEU A 114 -13.24 -16.51 -13.07
C LEU A 114 -11.92 -16.16 -13.78
N VAL A 115 -11.52 -14.90 -13.67
CA VAL A 115 -10.22 -14.39 -14.10
C VAL A 115 -9.39 -14.11 -12.84
N PRO A 116 -8.29 -14.85 -12.60
CA PRO A 116 -7.46 -14.65 -11.42
C PRO A 116 -6.73 -13.31 -11.45
N GLY A 117 -6.58 -12.72 -10.28
CA GLY A 117 -5.80 -11.51 -10.04
C GLY A 117 -4.30 -11.78 -10.12
N THR A 118 -3.53 -10.71 -10.32
CA THR A 118 -2.08 -10.76 -10.44
C THR A 118 -1.43 -11.45 -9.25
N THR A 119 -0.39 -12.25 -9.50
CA THR A 119 0.48 -12.79 -8.46
C THR A 119 1.90 -12.30 -8.68
N LEU A 120 2.52 -11.78 -7.63
CA LEU A 120 3.89 -11.30 -7.63
C LEU A 120 4.73 -12.11 -6.64
N ARG A 121 6.03 -12.27 -6.91
CA ARG A 121 6.98 -12.85 -5.95
C ARG A 121 7.96 -11.79 -5.48
N ILE A 122 8.20 -11.79 -4.17
CA ILE A 122 9.19 -10.97 -3.50
C ILE A 122 10.38 -11.86 -3.12
N GLU A 123 11.58 -11.36 -3.38
CA GLU A 123 12.83 -11.86 -2.82
C GLU A 123 13.50 -10.74 -2.01
N CYS A 124 14.41 -11.13 -1.11
CA CYS A 124 15.11 -10.28 -0.16
C CYS A 124 16.61 -10.61 -0.08
N SER A 125 17.17 -11.30 -1.09
CA SER A 125 18.55 -11.80 -1.14
C SER A 125 19.61 -10.70 -0.93
N ASP A 126 19.33 -9.48 -1.38
CA ASP A 126 20.21 -8.32 -1.25
C ASP A 126 19.90 -7.43 -0.02
N GLY A 127 19.14 -7.95 0.95
CA GLY A 127 18.85 -7.27 2.22
C GLY A 127 17.68 -6.27 2.19
N THR A 128 17.00 -6.12 1.05
CA THR A 128 15.73 -5.38 0.93
C THR A 128 14.74 -6.12 0.04
N PRO A 129 13.43 -6.08 0.34
CA PRO A 129 12.41 -6.69 -0.50
C PRO A 129 12.34 -6.05 -1.89
N VAL A 130 12.33 -6.88 -2.93
CA VAL A 130 12.14 -6.47 -4.33
C VAL A 130 11.21 -7.45 -5.05
N PHE A 131 10.46 -6.97 -6.06
CA PHE A 131 9.66 -7.87 -6.88
C PHE A 131 10.53 -8.53 -7.94
N THR A 132 10.48 -9.86 -7.99
CA THR A 132 11.16 -10.64 -9.03
C THR A 132 10.60 -10.31 -10.42
N LYS A 133 11.38 -10.61 -11.47
CA LYS A 133 10.93 -10.50 -12.87
C LYS A 133 10.29 -11.80 -13.40
N GLU A 134 10.17 -12.81 -12.54
CA GLU A 134 9.63 -14.12 -12.91
C GLU A 134 8.15 -14.01 -13.28
N GLU A 135 7.75 -14.69 -14.36
CA GLU A 135 6.35 -14.85 -14.71
C GLU A 135 5.72 -15.89 -13.79
N ILE A 136 4.74 -15.45 -12.99
CA ILE A 136 4.06 -16.30 -12.02
C ILE A 136 2.64 -16.48 -12.47
N THR A 137 2.16 -17.72 -12.38
CA THR A 137 0.75 -18.04 -12.63
C THR A 137 -0.14 -17.20 -11.69
N PRO A 138 -1.06 -16.40 -12.23
CA PRO A 138 -1.98 -15.61 -11.41
C PRO A 138 -2.86 -16.52 -10.52
N SER A 139 -3.00 -16.16 -9.25
CA SER A 139 -3.71 -16.91 -8.21
C SER A 139 -4.67 -16.04 -7.39
N GLY A 140 -4.70 -14.72 -7.61
CA GLY A 140 -5.57 -13.82 -6.87
C GLY A 140 -7.05 -14.17 -7.04
N VAL A 141 -7.76 -14.40 -5.94
CA VAL A 141 -9.21 -14.63 -5.99
C VAL A 141 -9.95 -13.34 -6.36
N THR A 142 -11.26 -13.44 -6.62
CA THR A 142 -12.10 -12.27 -6.95
C THR A 142 -11.91 -11.15 -5.92
N GLY A 143 -11.63 -9.94 -6.41
CA GLY A 143 -11.35 -8.76 -5.59
C GLY A 143 -9.96 -8.70 -4.97
N SER A 144 -9.07 -9.64 -5.28
CA SER A 144 -7.75 -9.78 -4.64
C SER A 144 -6.63 -9.95 -5.67
N PHE A 145 -5.40 -9.68 -5.24
CA PHE A 145 -4.16 -10.05 -5.92
C PHE A 145 -3.29 -10.76 -4.87
N SER A 146 -2.31 -11.56 -5.30
CA SER A 146 -1.49 -12.36 -4.39
C SER A 146 -0.03 -11.89 -4.36
N ILE A 147 0.61 -12.00 -3.20
CA ILE A 147 2.06 -11.83 -3.05
C ILE A 147 2.67 -13.09 -2.45
N LEU A 148 3.61 -13.69 -3.17
CA LEU A 148 4.43 -14.81 -2.72
C LEU A 148 5.75 -14.29 -2.17
N THR A 149 6.14 -14.73 -0.99
CA THR A 149 7.47 -14.43 -0.44
C THR A 149 8.43 -15.59 -0.64
N GLY A 150 9.66 -15.27 -1.00
CA GLY A 150 10.77 -16.22 -1.03
C GLY A 150 11.10 -16.78 0.36
N ARG A 151 12.00 -17.78 0.39
CA ARG A 151 12.55 -18.36 1.62
C ARG A 151 13.98 -17.89 1.91
N ASP A 152 14.41 -16.85 1.22
CA ASP A 152 15.73 -16.24 1.23
C ASP A 152 15.91 -15.19 2.33
N PHE A 153 14.91 -15.07 3.22
CA PHE A 153 15.01 -14.31 4.46
C PHE A 153 14.29 -15.05 5.59
N SER A 154 14.49 -14.58 6.83
CA SER A 154 13.88 -15.09 8.05
C SER A 154 12.91 -14.07 8.65
N VAL A 155 12.00 -14.53 9.51
CA VAL A 155 11.13 -13.64 10.31
C VAL A 155 11.95 -12.65 11.13
N LYS A 156 13.13 -13.07 11.63
CA LYS A 156 14.02 -12.21 12.40
C LYS A 156 14.60 -11.09 11.54
N GLU A 157 15.04 -11.40 10.33
CA GLU A 157 15.55 -10.40 9.37
C GLU A 157 14.45 -9.43 8.95
N ALA A 158 13.26 -9.93 8.60
CA ALA A 158 12.14 -9.07 8.23
C ALA A 158 11.78 -8.06 9.32
N ARG A 159 11.81 -8.48 10.59
CA ARG A 159 11.56 -7.58 11.73
C ARG A 159 12.72 -6.63 11.99
N HIS A 160 13.96 -7.12 11.92
CA HIS A 160 15.16 -6.32 12.19
C HIS A 160 15.37 -5.24 11.14
N ASN A 161 15.28 -5.61 9.86
CA ASN A 161 15.43 -4.72 8.71
C ASN A 161 14.12 -3.98 8.37
N GLN A 162 13.07 -4.22 9.16
CA GLN A 162 11.76 -3.58 9.04
C GLN A 162 11.15 -3.69 7.64
N TYR A 163 11.21 -4.87 7.04
CA TYR A 163 10.61 -5.16 5.74
C TYR A 163 9.12 -4.87 5.77
N LEU A 164 8.61 -4.39 4.64
CA LEU A 164 7.19 -4.18 4.46
C LEU A 164 6.73 -4.57 3.06
N VAL A 165 5.48 -4.97 3.03
CA VAL A 165 4.69 -5.18 1.83
C VAL A 165 3.40 -4.40 1.99
N GLY A 166 2.88 -3.86 0.90
CA GLY A 166 1.66 -3.10 0.91
C GLY A 166 1.12 -2.84 -0.49
N PHE A 167 0.17 -1.93 -0.56
CA PHE A 167 -0.32 -1.43 -1.83
C PHE A 167 -0.77 0.02 -1.74
N CYS A 168 -0.86 0.66 -2.91
CA CYS A 168 -1.42 1.99 -3.09
C CYS A 168 -2.19 2.08 -4.41
N SER A 169 -2.79 3.23 -4.68
CA SER A 169 -3.38 3.59 -5.97
C SER A 169 -2.67 4.76 -6.65
N SER A 170 -1.37 4.94 -6.37
CA SER A 170 -0.60 6.02 -6.97
C SER A 170 0.87 5.64 -7.17
N ILE A 171 1.40 5.99 -8.33
CA ILE A 171 2.84 5.97 -8.63
C ILE A 171 3.58 7.21 -8.12
N ARG A 172 2.85 8.22 -7.64
CA ARG A 172 3.48 9.44 -7.12
C ARG A 172 4.21 9.12 -5.83
N GLN A 173 5.50 9.42 -5.78
CA GLN A 173 6.39 9.13 -4.65
C GLN A 173 5.95 9.81 -3.33
N ASN A 174 5.14 10.86 -3.38
CA ASN A 174 4.59 11.53 -2.21
C ASN A 174 3.31 10.86 -1.65
N ILE A 175 2.80 9.83 -2.31
CA ILE A 175 1.66 9.02 -1.86
C ILE A 175 2.19 7.62 -1.53
N GLY A 176 2.49 7.39 -0.26
CA GLY A 176 2.95 6.10 0.24
C GLY A 176 1.85 5.02 0.21
N PRO A 177 2.20 3.77 0.60
CA PRO A 177 1.23 2.68 0.68
C PRO A 177 0.14 2.96 1.71
N TYR A 178 -1.09 2.56 1.36
CA TYR A 178 -2.29 2.77 2.16
C TYR A 178 -2.40 1.78 3.29
N ALA A 179 -1.96 0.57 3.02
CA ALA A 179 -1.97 -0.56 3.92
C ALA A 179 -0.61 -1.24 3.79
N THR A 180 0.00 -1.53 4.93
CA THR A 180 1.29 -2.21 4.99
C THR A 180 1.29 -3.27 6.08
N PHE A 181 2.06 -4.32 5.87
CA PHE A 181 2.33 -5.37 6.84
C PHE A 181 3.77 -5.84 6.70
N VAL A 182 4.30 -6.51 7.74
CA VAL A 182 5.63 -7.13 7.71
C VAL A 182 5.49 -8.55 7.15
N PRO A 183 6.16 -8.89 6.04
CA PRO A 183 6.08 -10.23 5.47
C PRO A 183 6.84 -11.26 6.30
N GLU A 184 6.40 -12.51 6.24
CA GLU A 184 7.12 -13.70 6.68
C GLU A 184 7.59 -14.48 5.45
N PRO A 185 8.67 -15.27 5.56
CA PRO A 185 9.21 -16.01 4.43
C PRO A 185 8.35 -17.22 4.04
N GLY A 186 8.34 -17.54 2.74
CA GLY A 186 7.66 -18.70 2.18
C GLY A 186 6.13 -18.70 2.34
N GLN A 187 5.50 -17.52 2.32
CA GLN A 187 4.06 -17.33 2.48
C GLN A 187 3.43 -16.79 1.19
N GLU A 188 2.12 -17.02 1.05
CA GLU A 188 1.23 -16.29 0.12
C GLU A 188 0.33 -15.35 0.93
N TYR A 189 0.17 -14.11 0.46
CA TYR A 189 -0.68 -13.07 1.04
C TYR A 189 -1.74 -12.57 0.07
#